data_AF-A0A963TGD0-F1
#
_entry.id   AF-A0A963TGD0-F1
#
_cell.length_a   1.000
_cell.length_b   1.000
_cell.length_c   1.000
_cell.angle_alpha   90.00
_cell.angle_beta   90.00
_cell.angle_gamma   90.00
#
_symmetry.space_group_name_H-M   'P 1'
#
loop_
_entity.id
_entity.type
_entity.pdbx_description
1 polymer ?
#
loop_
_entity_poly.entity_id
_entity_poly.type
_entity_poly.pdbx_seq_one_letter_code
_entity_poly.pdbx_strand_id
1 'polypeptide(L)'
;FSTLLTPARVEPRGIRQVELTAVILMLVASDRGVSVLPDWVLRDVQGQADYVTRRLTEKGVVKRMYAATRDEDATRPFVAHFLRLARGEAVKLQRG
;
A
#
# COMPACT_ATOMS: atom_id res chain seq x y z
N PHE A 1 -2.39 -14.05 1.48
CA PHE A 1 -3.76 -14.48 1.15
C PHE A 1 -4.68 -14.71 2.35
N SER A 2 -4.11 -14.96 3.55
CA SER A 2 -4.84 -15.32 4.78
C SER A 2 -5.96 -14.37 5.22
N THR A 3 -5.93 -13.09 4.86
CA THR A 3 -6.90 -12.10 5.36
C THR A 3 -8.07 -11.81 4.42
N LEU A 4 -8.08 -12.34 3.19
CA LEU A 4 -9.15 -12.07 2.22
C LEU A 4 -9.50 -13.30 1.39
N LEU A 5 -8.54 -13.80 0.60
CA LEU A 5 -8.79 -14.88 -0.34
C LEU A 5 -8.97 -16.23 0.36
N THR A 6 -8.12 -16.56 1.34
CA THR A 6 -8.19 -17.84 2.06
C THR A 6 -9.53 -18.01 2.82
N PRO A 7 -10.04 -17.03 3.58
CA PRO A 7 -11.37 -17.14 4.22
C PRO A 7 -12.51 -17.28 3.20
N ALA A 8 -12.37 -16.68 2.02
CA ALA A 8 -13.33 -16.78 0.93
C ALA A 8 -13.20 -18.08 0.10
N ARG A 9 -12.20 -18.92 0.39
CA ARG A 9 -11.85 -20.14 -0.37
C ARG A 9 -11.61 -19.86 -1.86
N VAL A 10 -11.01 -18.70 -2.15
CA VAL A 10 -10.64 -18.29 -3.51
C VAL A 10 -9.14 -18.48 -3.68
N GLU A 11 -8.75 -19.16 -4.77
CA GLU A 11 -7.36 -19.29 -5.18
C GLU A 11 -7.12 -18.48 -6.46
N PRO A 12 -6.03 -17.69 -6.54
CA PRO A 12 -5.69 -16.99 -7.76
C PRO A 12 -5.28 -18.00 -8.85
N ARG A 13 -5.63 -17.71 -10.10
CA ARG A 13 -5.25 -18.56 -11.25
C ARG A 13 -3.73 -18.69 -11.43
N GLY A 14 -2.98 -17.67 -11.05
CA GLY A 14 -1.52 -17.65 -11.10
C GLY A 14 -0.98 -16.46 -10.33
N ILE A 15 0.27 -16.55 -9.88
CA ILE A 15 0.93 -15.50 -9.11
C ILE A 15 2.22 -15.13 -9.83
N ARG A 16 2.39 -13.85 -10.12
CA ARG A 16 3.62 -13.29 -10.67
C ARG A 16 4.29 -12.43 -9.59
N GLN A 17 5.51 -12.79 -9.20
CA GLN A 17 6.31 -11.99 -8.28
C GLN A 17 6.91 -10.79 -9.02
N VAL A 18 6.75 -9.61 -8.44
CA VAL A 18 7.25 -8.35 -9.00
C VAL A 18 7.65 -7.46 -7.82
N GLU A 19 8.90 -7.02 -7.80
CA GLU A 19 9.45 -6.24 -6.68
C GLU A 19 9.11 -4.75 -6.77
N LEU A 20 8.99 -4.21 -7.99
CA LEU A 20 8.82 -2.77 -8.21
C LEU A 20 7.36 -2.41 -8.46
N THR A 21 6.81 -1.49 -7.66
CA THR A 21 5.45 -0.95 -7.83
C THR A 21 5.21 -0.39 -9.23
N ALA A 22 6.20 0.29 -9.82
CA ALA A 22 6.10 0.81 -11.18
C ALA A 22 5.90 -0.30 -12.22
N VAL A 23 6.58 -1.43 -12.06
CA VAL A 23 6.44 -2.59 -12.96
C VAL A 23 5.08 -3.27 -12.76
N ILE A 24 4.57 -3.33 -11.52
CA ILE A 24 3.20 -3.80 -11.24
C ILE A 24 2.19 -2.95 -12.01
N LEU A 25 2.28 -1.62 -11.92
CA LEU A 25 1.37 -0.70 -12.61
C LEU A 25 1.45 -0.88 -14.13
N MET A 26 2.65 -0.95 -14.71
CA MET A 26 2.85 -1.20 -16.14
C MET A 26 2.19 -2.51 -16.61
N LEU A 27 2.31 -3.60 -15.82
CA LEU A 27 1.70 -4.88 -16.15
C LEU A 27 0.17 -4.82 -16.09
N VAL A 28 -0.39 -4.13 -15.09
CA VAL A 28 -1.84 -3.93 -14.98
C VAL A 28 -2.37 -3.10 -16.15
N ALA A 29 -1.71 -2.00 -16.51
CA ALA A 29 -2.06 -1.18 -17.68
C ALA A 29 -1.96 -1.94 -19.01
N SER A 30 -1.15 -3.01 -19.06
CA SER A 30 -1.01 -3.88 -20.24
C SER A 30 -1.95 -5.08 -20.23
N ASP A 31 -2.98 -5.09 -19.37
CA ASP A 31 -3.92 -6.20 -19.18
C ASP A 31 -3.27 -7.54 -18.77
N ARG A 32 -2.09 -7.49 -18.15
CA ARG A 32 -1.32 -8.70 -17.74
C ARG A 32 -1.62 -9.17 -16.32
N GLY A 33 -2.74 -8.74 -15.75
CA GLY A 33 -3.22 -9.19 -14.45
C GLY A 33 -3.87 -8.07 -13.64
N VAL A 34 -4.13 -8.38 -12.37
CA VAL A 34 -4.65 -7.44 -11.39
C VAL A 34 -3.72 -7.40 -10.18
N SER A 35 -3.72 -6.29 -9.45
CA SER A 35 -2.96 -6.14 -8.22
C SER A 35 -3.74 -5.40 -7.16
N VAL A 36 -3.33 -5.57 -5.91
CA VAL A 36 -3.84 -4.84 -4.76
C VAL A 36 -2.71 -3.96 -4.26
N LEU A 37 -2.94 -2.64 -4.29
CA LEU A 37 -1.97 -1.64 -3.87
C LEU A 37 -2.61 -0.72 -2.81
N PRO A 38 -1.81 -0.10 -1.92
CA PRO A 38 -2.31 0.89 -0.99
C PRO A 38 -2.96 2.08 -1.71
N ASP A 39 -3.98 2.68 -1.10
CA ASP A 39 -4.72 3.80 -1.69
C ASP A 39 -3.81 4.96 -2.12
N TRP A 40 -2.77 5.27 -1.34
CA TRP A 40 -1.83 6.34 -1.65
C TRP A 40 -1.01 6.09 -2.92
N VAL A 41 -0.75 4.83 -3.30
CA VAL A 41 -0.14 4.48 -4.59
C VAL A 41 -1.14 4.71 -5.72
N LEU A 42 -2.39 4.32 -5.48
CA LEU A 42 -3.44 4.40 -6.49
C LEU A 42 -3.80 5.85 -6.83
N ARG A 43 -3.65 6.80 -5.89
CA ARG A 43 -3.93 8.23 -6.11
C ARG A 43 -3.22 8.78 -7.35
N ASP A 44 -1.98 8.38 -7.59
CA ASP A 44 -1.18 8.87 -8.73
C ASP A 44 -1.72 8.37 -10.09
N VAL A 45 -2.47 7.26 -10.09
CA VAL A 45 -3.04 6.65 -11.29
C VAL A 45 -4.56 6.78 -11.38
N GLN A 46 -5.22 7.35 -10.36
CA GLN A 46 -6.67 7.54 -10.40
C GLN A 46 -7.05 8.51 -11.52
N GLY A 47 -8.04 8.11 -12.33
CA GLY A 47 -8.54 8.91 -13.45
C GLY A 47 -7.75 8.75 -14.76
N GLN A 48 -6.64 8.02 -14.75
CA GLN A 48 -5.98 7.61 -16.00
C GLN A 48 -6.78 6.50 -16.67
N ALA A 49 -6.96 6.59 -17.99
CA ALA A 49 -7.80 5.65 -18.76
C ALA A 49 -7.31 4.19 -18.71
N ASP A 50 -6.01 3.99 -18.47
CA ASP A 50 -5.36 2.68 -18.46
C ASP A 50 -5.64 1.88 -17.17
N TYR A 51 -6.34 2.46 -16.19
CA TYR A 51 -6.55 1.82 -14.90
C TYR A 51 -8.02 1.84 -14.44
N VAL A 52 -8.51 0.67 -14.04
CA VAL A 52 -9.77 0.54 -13.30
C VAL A 52 -9.45 0.22 -11.84
N THR A 53 -9.74 1.17 -10.95
CA THR A 53 -9.55 0.98 -9.50
C THR A 53 -10.86 0.56 -8.82
N ARG A 54 -10.78 -0.37 -7.87
CA ARG A 54 -11.93 -0.86 -7.07
C ARG A 54 -11.50 -1.12 -5.64
N ARG A 55 -12.43 -0.87 -4.70
CA ARG A 55 -12.23 -1.28 -3.31
C ARG A 55 -12.24 -2.80 -3.21
N LEU A 56 -11.37 -3.33 -2.35
CA LEU A 56 -11.18 -4.77 -2.17
C LEU A 56 -12.42 -5.46 -1.55
N THR A 57 -13.15 -4.75 -0.70
CA THR A 57 -14.43 -5.16 -0.08
C THR A 57 -15.33 -3.93 0.02
N GLU A 58 -16.62 -4.11 0.30
CA GLU A 58 -17.59 -3.00 0.49
C GLU A 58 -17.12 -1.99 1.55
N LYS A 59 -16.54 -2.50 2.65
CA LYS A 59 -16.03 -1.69 3.77
C LYS A 59 -14.57 -1.24 3.58
N GLY A 60 -13.89 -1.73 2.54
CA GLY A 60 -12.45 -1.58 2.39
C GLY A 60 -11.65 -2.46 3.35
N VAL A 61 -10.33 -2.48 3.15
CA VAL A 61 -9.38 -3.18 4.02
C VAL A 61 -8.29 -2.21 4.44
N VAL A 62 -8.22 -1.91 5.74
CA VAL A 62 -7.22 -1.00 6.29
C VAL A 62 -6.07 -1.80 6.90
N LYS A 63 -4.85 -1.45 6.52
CA LYS A 63 -3.62 -1.95 7.14
C LYS A 63 -2.86 -0.79 7.75
N ARG A 64 -2.40 -0.96 8.99
CA ARG A 64 -1.61 0.07 9.69
C ARG A 64 -0.12 -0.15 9.43
N MET A 65 0.56 0.89 8.99
CA MET A 65 2.01 0.92 8.90
C MET A 65 2.59 1.47 10.21
N TYR A 66 3.70 0.89 10.65
CA TYR A 66 4.40 1.30 11.86
C TYR A 66 5.83 1.72 11.51
N ALA A 67 6.34 2.74 12.18
CA ALA A 67 7.76 3.01 12.24
C ALA A 67 8.33 2.29 13.47
N ALA A 68 9.48 1.64 13.32
CA ALA A 68 10.18 0.94 14.40
C ALA A 68 11.60 1.50 14.54
N THR A 69 12.05 1.63 15.79
CA THR A 69 13.43 2.00 16.15
C THR A 69 13.86 1.11 17.30
N ARG A 70 15.17 0.93 17.49
CA ARG A 70 15.69 0.35 18.73
C ARG A 70 15.50 1.34 19.87
N ASP A 71 15.31 0.83 21.08
CA ASP A 71 15.09 1.68 22.27
C ASP A 71 16.27 2.62 22.52
N GLU A 72 17.50 2.13 22.38
CA GLU A 72 18.74 2.92 22.49
C GLU A 72 18.88 4.01 21.42
N ASP A 73 18.28 3.82 20.25
CA ASP A 73 18.31 4.79 19.14
C ASP A 73 17.18 5.82 19.24
N ALA A 74 16.10 5.52 19.98
CA ALA A 74 14.90 6.35 20.03
C ALA A 74 15.17 7.77 20.57
N THR A 75 16.16 7.92 21.45
CA THR A 75 16.54 9.20 22.06
C THR A 75 17.58 9.98 21.26
N ARG A 76 18.17 9.38 20.21
CA ARG A 76 19.13 10.08 19.35
C ARG A 76 18.45 11.29 18.70
N PRO A 77 19.03 12.50 18.74
CA PRO A 77 18.33 13.71 18.33
C PRO A 77 17.71 13.66 16.94
N PHE A 78 18.42 13.10 15.95
CA PHE A 78 17.89 12.99 14.58
C PHE A 78 16.76 11.95 14.46
N VAL A 79 16.82 10.85 15.22
CA VAL A 79 15.75 9.82 15.24
C VAL A 79 14.51 10.37 15.90
N ALA A 80 14.65 10.98 17.08
CA ALA A 80 13.55 11.61 17.79
C ALA A 80 12.88 12.70 16.93
N HIS A 81 13.68 13.52 16.25
CA HIS A 81 13.17 14.54 15.34
C HIS A 81 12.45 13.94 14.13
N PHE A 82 13.02 12.90 13.50
CA PHE A 82 12.38 12.18 12.39
C PHE A 82 11.04 11.58 12.80
N LEU A 83 10.98 10.88 13.94
CA LEU A 83 9.74 10.28 14.44
C LEU A 83 8.66 11.33 14.72
N ARG A 84 9.05 12.49 15.25
CA ARG A 84 8.14 13.63 15.44
C ARG A 84 7.58 14.13 14.11
N LEU A 85 8.43 14.31 13.09
CA LEU A 85 7.99 14.72 11.75
C LEU A 85 7.09 13.67 11.11
N ALA A 86 7.50 12.40 11.12
CA ALA A 86 6.73 11.31 10.55
C ALA A 86 5.32 11.20 11.16
N ARG A 87 5.17 11.39 12.47
CA ARG A 87 3.86 11.43 13.13
C ARG A 87 3.00 12.61 12.70
N GLY A 88 3.59 13.78 12.48
CA GLY A 88 2.88 14.98 12.07
C GLY A 88 2.45 14.96 10.60
N GLU A 89 3.40 14.66 9.69
CA GLU A 89 3.18 14.72 8.25
C GLU A 89 2.32 13.57 7.72
N ALA A 90 2.46 12.36 8.27
CA ALA A 90 1.66 11.22 7.83
C ALA A 90 0.16 11.45 7.99
N VAL A 91 -0.26 12.14 9.06
CA VAL A 91 -1.69 12.46 9.30
C VAL A 91 -2.21 13.48 8.28
N LYS A 92 -1.39 14.43 7.85
CA LYS A 92 -1.78 15.40 6.82
C LYS A 92 -2.00 14.71 5.47
N LEU A 93 -1.08 13.83 5.09
CA LEU A 93 -1.15 13.07 3.84
C LEU A 93 -2.35 12.11 3.77
N GLN A 94 -2.84 11.61 4.92
CA GLN A 94 -4.03 10.76 4.98
C GLN A 94 -5.36 11.55 4.87
N ARG A 95 -5.35 12.85 5.16
CA ARG A 95 -6.54 13.72 5.16
C ARG A 95 -6.76 14.49 3.87
N GLY A 96 -5.71 14.65 3.06
CA GLY A 96 -5.81 15.02 1.65
C GLY A 96 -6.06 13.80 0.79
#